data_AF-A0A336NB22-F1
#
_entry.id   AF-A0A336NB22-F1
#
_cell.length_a   1.000
_cell.length_b   1.000
_cell.length_c   1.000
_cell.angle_alpha   90.00
_cell.angle_beta   90.00
_cell.angle_gamma   90.00
#
_symmetry.space_group_name_H-M   'P 1'
#
loop_
_entity.id
_entity.type
_entity.pdbx_description
1 polymer ?
#
loop_
_entity_poly.entity_id
_entity_poly.type
_entity_poly.pdbx_seq_one_letter_code
_entity_poly.pdbx_strand_id
1 'polypeptide(L)' 'MVFDLLAQEKVLLVHGRGFNWHSPDHFRIVTLPYVHQIEEGLNKFARFLSHYHQ' A
#
# COMPACT_ATOMS: atom_id res chain seq x y z
N MET A 1 -0.91 -9.40 -3.29
CA MET A 1 -1.08 -8.05 -2.69
C MET A 1 0.07 -7.09 -2.97
N VAL A 2 1.23 -7.18 -2.28
CA VAL A 2 2.24 -6.10 -2.35
C VAL A 2 2.98 -6.05 -3.69
N PHE A 3 3.24 -7.20 -4.30
CA PHE A 3 3.86 -7.26 -5.63
C PHE A 3 2.90 -6.81 -6.73
N ASP A 4 1.60 -7.15 -6.62
CA ASP A 4 0.57 -6.75 -7.58
C ASP A 4 0.30 -5.24 -7.56
N LEU A 5 0.33 -4.62 -6.38
CA LEU A 5 0.17 -3.17 -6.21
C LEU A 5 1.37 -2.39 -6.79
N LEU A 6 2.59 -2.91 -6.62
CA LEU A 6 3.79 -2.33 -7.23
C LEU A 6 3.73 -2.43 -8.77
N ALA A 7 3.24 -3.55 -9.29
CA ALA A 7 3.14 -3.79 -10.73
C ALA A 7 2.02 -2.99 -11.41
N GLN A 8 0.86 -2.83 -10.77
CA GLN A 8 -0.30 -2.13 -11.36
C GLN A 8 -0.28 -0.62 -11.13
N GLU A 9 0.05 -0.15 -9.92
CA GLU A 9 -0.15 1.26 -9.53
C GLU A 9 1.16 2.04 -9.37
N LYS A 10 2.32 1.38 -9.50
CA LYS A 10 3.66 1.94 -9.21
C LYS A 10 3.79 2.56 -7.82
N VAL A 11 2.96 2.13 -6.87
CA VAL A 11 3.04 2.53 -5.46
C VAL A 11 3.82 1.46 -4.71
N LEU A 12 5.02 1.79 -4.24
CA LEU A 12 5.85 0.89 -3.44
C LEU A 12 5.35 0.88 -1.99
N LEU A 13 4.57 -0.13 -1.62
CA LEU A 13 4.23 -0.41 -0.22
C LEU A 13 5.20 -1.45 0.36
N VAL A 14 5.59 -1.28 1.61
CA VAL A 14 6.38 -2.28 2.35
C VAL A 14 5.43 -3.14 3.17
N HIS A 15 5.49 -4.46 2.95
CA HIS A 15 4.69 -5.43 3.68
C HIS A 15 5.13 -5.51 5.15
N GLY A 16 4.18 -5.64 6.10
CA GLY A 16 4.44 -5.64 7.54
C GLY A 16 5.40 -6.75 8.02
N ARG A 17 5.49 -7.89 7.31
CA ARG A 17 6.47 -8.94 7.62
C ARG A 17 7.93 -8.48 7.51
N GLY A 18 8.21 -7.41 6.75
CA GLY A 18 9.52 -6.77 6.73
C GLY A 18 9.90 -6.07 8.05
N PHE A 19 8.94 -5.93 8.97
CA PHE A 19 9.11 -5.37 10.31
C PHE A 19 8.86 -6.40 11.42
N ASN A 20 8.97 -7.70 11.12
CA ASN A 20 8.76 -8.80 12.06
C ASN A 20 7.34 -8.87 12.65
N TRP A 21 6.34 -8.39 11.91
CA TRP A 21 4.94 -8.47 12.30
C TRP A 21 4.37 -9.89 12.08
N HIS A 22 3.60 -10.40 13.05
CA HIS A 22 3.20 -11.81 13.11
C HIS A 22 2.12 -12.22 12.10
N SER A 23 1.27 -11.30 11.66
CA SER A 23 0.15 -11.59 10.74
C SER A 23 0.31 -10.86 9.40
N PRO A 24 -0.14 -11.40 8.26
CA PRO A 24 -0.01 -10.75 6.96
C PRO A 24 -1.12 -9.69 6.70
N ASP A 25 -1.58 -9.00 7.74
CA ASP A 25 -2.73 -8.09 7.74
C ASP A 25 -2.33 -6.60 7.84
N HIS A 26 -1.04 -6.30 8.02
CA HIS A 26 -0.53 -4.93 8.17
C HIS A 26 0.45 -4.53 7.06
N PHE A 27 0.45 -3.23 6.75
CA PHE A 27 1.38 -2.58 5.82
C PHE A 27 1.85 -1.25 6.42
N ARG A 28 3.02 -0.76 5.98
CA ARG A 28 3.57 0.52 6.45
C ARG A 28 3.47 1.58 5.37
N ILE A 29 3.00 2.76 5.76
CA ILE A 29 3.05 3.99 4.95
C ILE A 29 4.07 4.98 5.55
N VAL A 30 4.59 5.88 4.72
CA VAL A 30 5.49 6.96 5.14
C VAL A 30 4.82 8.29 4.83
N THR A 31 4.74 9.18 5.83
CA THR A 31 4.05 10.49 5.75
C THR A 31 5.01 11.65 5.50
N LEU A 32 6.20 11.37 4.94
CA LEU A 32 7.17 12.37 4.51
C LEU A 32 6.78 13.15 3.22
N PRO A 33 6.04 12.57 2.25
CA PRO A 33 5.59 13.30 1.06
C PRO A 33 4.61 14.43 1.38
N TYR A 34 4.36 15.32 0.41
CA TYR A 34 3.34 16.36 0.55
C TYR A 34 1.92 15.77 0.65
N VAL A 35 1.01 16.51 1.29
CA VAL A 35 -0.38 16.08 1.53
C VAL A 35 -1.07 15.59 0.25
N HIS A 36 -0.96 16.34 -0.85
CA HIS A 36 -1.57 15.96 -2.13
C HIS A 36 -1.06 14.62 -2.69
N GLN A 37 0.22 14.29 -2.45
CA GLN A 37 0.81 13.02 -2.90
C GLN A 37 0.34 11.86 -2.03
N ILE A 38 0.15 12.09 -0.73
CA ILE A 38 -0.42 11.12 0.20
C ILE A 38 -1.87 10.85 -0.19
N GLU A 39 -2.67 11.89 -0.45
CA GLU A 39 -4.05 11.77 -0.90
C GLU A 39 -4.15 10.99 -2.21
N GLU A 40 -3.31 11.29 -3.20
CA GLU A 40 -3.29 10.55 -4.46
C GLU A 40 -2.96 9.06 -4.26
N GLY A 41 -1.93 8.77 -3.45
CA GLY A 41 -1.52 7.41 -3.13
C GLY A 41 -2.61 6.63 -2.38
N LEU A 42 -3.26 7.25 -1.40
CA LEU A 42 -4.36 6.63 -0.66
C LEU A 42 -5.60 6.40 -1.53
N ASN A 43 -5.91 7.33 -2.45
CA ASN A 43 -7.01 7.15 -3.41
C ASN A 43 -6.77 6.00 -4.38
N LYS A 44 -5.53 5.84 -4.88
CA LYS A 44 -5.12 4.67 -5.67
C LYS A 44 -5.25 3.38 -4.86
N PHE A 45 -4.81 3.40 -3.61
CA PHE A 45 -4.92 2.25 -2.71
C PHE A 45 -6.38 1.86 -2.43
N ALA A 46 -7.27 2.83 -2.20
CA ALA A 46 -8.70 2.59 -2.01
C ALA A 46 -9.34 1.93 -3.25
N ARG A 47 -9.01 2.41 -4.46
CA ARG A 47 -9.48 1.81 -5.72
C ARG A 47 -8.99 0.37 -5.92
N PHE A 48 -7.74 0.09 -5.52
CA PHE A 48 -7.23 -1.27 -5.56
C PHE A 48 -8.01 -2.17 -4.61
N LEU A 49 -8.19 -1.77 -3.34
CA LEU A 49 -8.92 -2.57 -2.35
C LEU A 49 -10.38 -2.80 -2.72
N SER A 50 -11.05 -1.87 -3.42
CA SER A 50 -12.45 -2.05 -3.84
C SER A 50 -12.63 -3.16 -4.88
N HIS A 51 -11.58 -3.53 -5.60
CA HIS A 51 -11.60 -4.59 -6.62
C HIS A 51 -10.73 -5.79 -6.27
N TYR A 52 -9.96 -5.70 -5.18
CA TYR A 52 -9.06 -6.76 -4.76
C TYR A 52 -9.80 -7.83 -3.97
N HIS A 53 -9.88 -9.02 -4.55
CA HIS A 53 -10.30 -10.24 -3.87
C HIS A 53 -9.16 -11.25 -4.05
N GLN A 54 -8.62 -11.76 -2.94
CA GLN A 54 -7.50 -12.70 -2.94
C GLN A 54 -7.97 -14.14 -3.13
#